data_AF-A0A2N2S2J8-F1
#
_entry.id   AF-A0A2N2S2J8-F1
#
_cell.length_a   1.000
_cell.length_b   1.000
_cell.length_c   1.000
_cell.angle_alpha   90.00
_cell.angle_beta   90.00
_cell.angle_gamma   90.00
#
_symmetry.space_group_name_H-M   'P 1'
#
loop_
_entity.id
_entity.type
_entity.pdbx_description
1 polymer ?
#
loop_
_entity_poly.entity_id
_entity_poly.type
_entity_poly.pdbx_seq_one_letter_code
_entity_poly.pdbx_strand_id
1 'polypeptide(L)'
;MVVDVETTQATGTADREAALKIAARTTKAGCKLETDKGYDTADFERPLRELTVTPHVAATISGSALDGRTTRHAGYGVSLKKRKLAEEIFGRGKTVGGLRKTRFIGLAKE
;
A
#
# COMPACT_ATOMS: atom_id res chain seq x y z
N MET A 1 -14.40 -1.62 7.13
CA MET A 1 -14.17 -2.82 7.96
C MET A 1 -12.70 -3.15 7.87
N VAL A 2 -12.01 -3.31 9.01
CA VAL A 2 -10.62 -3.79 9.04
C VAL A 2 -10.67 -5.32 9.17
N VAL A 3 -9.92 -6.02 8.33
CA VAL A 3 -9.95 -7.50 8.25
C VAL A 3 -8.69 -8.16 8.79
N ASP A 4 -7.56 -7.45 8.81
CA ASP A 4 -6.28 -7.93 9.31
C ASP A 4 -5.38 -6.72 9.68
N VAL A 5 -4.39 -6.95 10.55
CA VAL A 5 -3.40 -5.96 10.98
C VAL A 5 -2.08 -6.64 11.33
N GLU A 6 -0.97 -6.05 10.89
CA GLU A 6 0.39 -6.49 11.23
C GLU A 6 1.14 -5.30 11.88
N THR A 7 1.96 -5.56 12.89
CA THR A 7 2.84 -4.55 13.50
C THR A 7 4.28 -5.01 13.40
N THR A 8 5.14 -4.19 12.79
CA THR A 8 6.54 -4.49 12.55
C THR A 8 7.44 -3.35 13.01
N GLN A 9 8.72 -3.63 13.21
CA GLN A 9 9.71 -2.59 13.49
C GLN A 9 9.99 -1.78 12.22
N ALA A 10 10.09 -0.46 12.32
CA ALA A 10 10.29 0.42 11.17
C ALA A 10 11.73 0.34 10.63
N THR A 11 11.96 -0.53 9.63
CA THR A 11 13.27 -0.75 8.97
C THR A 11 13.37 -0.16 7.56
N GLY A 12 12.35 0.57 7.10
CA GLY A 12 12.28 1.17 5.75
C GLY A 12 11.65 0.27 4.67
N THR A 13 11.70 -1.05 4.84
CA THR A 13 10.98 -2.06 4.01
C THR A 13 9.86 -2.75 4.77
N ALA A 14 9.83 -2.61 6.10
CA ALA A 14 8.93 -3.32 7.00
C ALA A 14 7.45 -3.27 6.59
N ASP A 15 6.97 -2.13 6.09
CA ASP A 15 5.58 -1.99 5.67
C ASP A 15 5.29 -2.82 4.40
N ARG A 16 6.22 -2.84 3.43
CA ARG A 16 6.10 -3.65 2.20
C ARG A 16 6.11 -5.14 2.52
N GLU A 17 7.00 -5.56 3.41
CA GLU A 17 7.08 -6.95 3.87
C GLU A 17 5.82 -7.37 4.63
N ALA A 18 5.31 -6.52 5.52
CA ALA A 18 4.05 -6.74 6.22
C ALA A 18 2.86 -6.84 5.26
N ALA A 19 2.79 -5.96 4.27
CA ALA A 19 1.74 -5.97 3.26
C ALA A 19 1.72 -7.27 2.44
N LEU A 20 2.89 -7.81 2.08
CA LEU A 20 2.99 -9.12 1.40
C LEU A 20 2.49 -10.26 2.30
N LYS A 21 2.85 -10.25 3.60
CA LYS A 21 2.36 -11.26 4.56
C LYS A 21 0.84 -11.20 4.71
N ILE A 22 0.27 -10.00 4.84
CA ILE A 22 -1.18 -9.81 4.90
C ILE A 22 -1.83 -10.27 3.60
N ALA A 23 -1.28 -9.89 2.43
CA ALA A 23 -1.81 -10.27 1.14
C ALA A 23 -1.86 -11.80 0.96
N ALA A 24 -0.77 -12.50 1.28
CA ALA A 24 -0.70 -13.96 1.20
C ALA A 24 -1.75 -14.66 2.09
N ARG A 25 -2.12 -14.06 3.22
CA ARG A 25 -3.10 -14.64 4.16
C ARG A 25 -4.55 -14.30 3.81
N THR A 26 -4.80 -13.15 3.19
CA THR A 26 -6.16 -12.57 3.11
C THR A 26 -6.69 -12.37 1.70
N THR A 27 -5.81 -12.30 0.69
CA THR A 27 -6.23 -12.04 -0.70
C THR A 27 -6.49 -13.32 -1.47
N LYS A 28 -7.36 -13.23 -2.49
CA LYS A 28 -7.62 -14.32 -3.42
C LYS A 28 -6.96 -14.02 -4.77
N ALA A 29 -6.62 -15.08 -5.49
CA ALA A 29 -6.14 -14.95 -6.87
C ALA A 29 -7.12 -14.15 -7.73
N GLY A 30 -6.60 -13.23 -8.55
CA GLY A 30 -7.38 -12.32 -9.40
C GLY A 30 -7.81 -11.01 -8.72
N CYS A 31 -7.58 -10.85 -7.41
CA CYS A 31 -7.85 -9.58 -6.74
C CYS A 31 -6.84 -8.49 -7.14
N LYS A 32 -7.25 -7.22 -6.96
CA LYS A 32 -6.37 -6.05 -7.03
C LYS A 32 -6.00 -5.62 -5.62
N LEU A 33 -4.72 -5.38 -5.36
CA LEU A 33 -4.24 -4.84 -4.09
C LEU A 33 -3.83 -3.37 -4.29
N GLU A 34 -4.59 -2.47 -3.66
CA GLU A 34 -4.22 -1.05 -3.63
C GLU A 34 -3.19 -0.79 -2.54
N THR A 35 -2.16 -0.01 -2.87
CA THR A 35 -1.07 0.33 -1.92
C THR A 35 -0.66 1.79 -2.05
N ASP A 36 0.14 2.24 -1.09
CA ASP A 36 0.65 3.61 -1.04
C ASP A 36 1.75 3.86 -2.08
N LYS A 37 2.06 5.15 -2.29
CA LYS A 37 3.15 5.56 -3.19
C LYS A 37 4.48 4.98 -2.71
N GLY A 38 5.32 4.52 -3.65
CA GLY A 38 6.64 3.95 -3.38
C GLY A 38 6.64 2.42 -3.28
N TYR A 39 5.49 1.78 -3.54
CA TYR A 39 5.34 0.33 -3.61
C TYR A 39 5.52 -0.21 -5.04
N ASP A 40 5.75 0.65 -6.04
CA ASP A 40 6.03 0.32 -7.44
C ASP A 40 7.47 -0.19 -7.63
N THR A 41 7.82 -1.20 -6.83
CA THR A 41 9.16 -1.75 -6.67
C THR A 41 9.15 -3.26 -6.99
N ALA A 42 10.22 -3.78 -7.58
CA ALA A 42 10.24 -5.14 -8.11
C ALA A 42 10.17 -6.21 -7.00
N ASP A 43 10.74 -5.91 -5.83
CA ASP A 43 10.67 -6.70 -4.60
C ASP A 43 9.26 -6.77 -4.01
N PHE A 44 8.38 -5.81 -4.33
CA PHE A 44 6.98 -5.85 -3.93
C PHE A 44 6.06 -6.44 -5.02
N GLU A 45 6.29 -6.09 -6.29
CA GLU A 45 5.40 -6.52 -7.38
C GLU A 45 5.54 -7.99 -7.75
N ARG A 46 6.76 -8.53 -7.78
CA ARG A 46 6.97 -9.91 -8.18
C ARG A 46 6.23 -10.89 -7.24
N PRO A 47 6.36 -10.79 -5.90
CA PRO A 47 5.61 -11.66 -5.00
C PRO A 47 4.09 -11.55 -5.14
N LEU A 48 3.55 -10.35 -5.37
CA LEU A 48 2.12 -10.18 -5.61
C LEU A 48 1.66 -10.91 -6.88
N ARG A 49 2.46 -10.85 -7.94
CA ARG A 49 2.14 -11.54 -9.20
C ARG A 49 2.24 -13.06 -9.04
N GLU A 50 3.18 -13.56 -8.24
CA GLU A 50 3.25 -14.98 -7.87
C GLU A 50 1.97 -15.43 -7.13
N LEU A 51 1.38 -14.54 -6.32
CA LEU A 51 0.07 -14.75 -5.68
C LEU A 51 -1.13 -14.53 -6.63
N THR A 52 -0.89 -14.24 -7.91
CA THR A 52 -1.94 -13.85 -8.89
C THR A 52 -2.75 -12.62 -8.44
N VAL A 53 -2.12 -11.73 -7.67
CA VAL A 53 -2.69 -10.46 -7.22
C VAL A 53 -2.13 -9.35 -8.08
N THR A 54 -3.02 -8.50 -8.61
CA THR A 54 -2.61 -7.35 -9.43
C THR A 54 -2.25 -6.17 -8.53
N PRO A 55 -1.00 -5.68 -8.54
CA PRO A 55 -0.64 -4.48 -7.80
C PRO A 55 -1.34 -3.25 -8.40
N HIS A 56 -2.00 -2.46 -7.56
CA HIS A 56 -2.64 -1.19 -7.94
C HIS A 56 -2.00 -0.04 -7.15
N VAL A 57 -0.78 0.31 -7.56
CA VAL A 57 0.02 1.41 -7.02
C VAL A 57 0.18 2.49 -8.09
N ALA A 58 0.41 3.75 -7.71
CA ALA A 58 0.76 4.80 -8.64
C ALA A 58 2.20 4.62 -9.16
N ALA A 59 2.38 4.45 -10.47
CA ALA A 59 3.70 4.34 -11.08
C ALA A 59 4.49 5.65 -10.97
N THR A 60 5.77 5.54 -10.60
CA THR A 60 6.74 6.63 -10.73
C THR A 60 7.09 6.89 -12.20
N ILE A 61 7.50 8.13 -12.50
CA ILE A 61 7.82 8.57 -13.87
C ILE A 61 9.02 7.80 -14.44
N SER A 62 10.01 7.50 -13.59
CA SER A 62 11.18 6.71 -13.92
C SER A 62 11.45 5.68 -12.83
N GLY A 63 11.87 4.47 -13.22
CA GLY A 63 12.25 3.41 -12.29
C GLY A 63 11.10 2.59 -11.69
N SER A 64 9.85 2.84 -12.10
CA SER A 64 8.70 2.02 -11.69
C SER A 64 8.86 0.57 -12.16
N ALA A 65 8.63 -0.38 -11.24
CA ALA A 65 8.56 -1.80 -11.58
C ALA A 65 7.24 -2.20 -12.27
N LEU A 66 6.23 -1.31 -12.25
CA LEU A 66 4.92 -1.60 -12.85
C LEU A 66 5.04 -1.77 -14.35
N ASP A 67 4.56 -2.91 -14.83
CA ASP A 67 4.42 -3.17 -16.26
C ASP A 67 3.15 -2.54 -16.87
N GLY A 68 3.14 -2.50 -18.21
CA GLY A 68 2.01 -1.96 -18.98
C GLY A 68 0.68 -2.68 -18.79
N ARG A 69 0.65 -3.88 -18.17
CA ARG A 69 -0.60 -4.61 -17.94
C ARG A 69 -1.48 -3.90 -16.92
N THR A 70 -0.88 -3.30 -15.89
CA THR A 70 -1.59 -2.53 -14.87
C THR A 70 -1.96 -1.13 -15.38
N THR A 71 -1.03 -0.45 -16.06
CA THR A 71 -1.15 0.99 -16.37
C THR A 71 -1.92 1.31 -17.66
N ARG A 72 -2.08 0.35 -18.58
CA ARG A 72 -2.75 0.57 -19.89
C ARG A 72 -4.23 0.92 -19.81
N HIS A 73 -4.90 0.59 -18.71
CA HIS A 73 -6.35 0.72 -18.60
C HIS A 73 -6.72 2.16 -18.20
N ALA A 74 -7.60 2.83 -18.95
CA ALA A 74 -8.07 4.17 -18.60
C ALA A 74 -8.64 4.26 -17.16
N GLY A 75 -9.25 3.17 -16.69
CA GLY A 75 -9.76 3.05 -15.32
C GLY A 75 -8.69 3.15 -14.24
N TYR A 76 -7.43 2.77 -14.51
CA TYR A 76 -6.32 2.90 -13.56
C TYR A 76 -6.09 4.37 -13.18
N GLY A 77 -5.98 5.25 -14.18
CA GLY A 77 -5.81 6.68 -13.94
C GLY A 77 -7.00 7.33 -13.20
N VAL A 78 -8.23 6.90 -13.51
CA VAL A 78 -9.44 7.37 -12.81
C VAL A 78 -9.45 6.91 -11.35
N SER A 79 -9.12 5.63 -11.10
CA SER A 79 -9.07 5.06 -9.76
C SER A 79 -8.04 5.79 -8.88
N LEU A 80 -6.83 6.02 -9.40
CA LEU A 80 -5.79 6.76 -8.68
C LEU A 80 -6.20 8.19 -8.31
N LYS A 81 -6.98 8.88 -9.17
CA LYS A 81 -7.52 10.21 -8.84
C LYS A 81 -8.54 10.12 -7.70
N LYS A 82 -9.45 9.14 -7.72
CA LYS A 82 -10.46 8.93 -6.68
C LYS A 82 -9.84 8.55 -5.33
N ARG A 83 -8.77 7.77 -5.31
CA ARG A 83 -8.04 7.38 -4.09
C ARG A 83 -7.63 8.58 -3.23
N LYS A 84 -7.25 9.70 -3.87
CA LYS A 84 -6.90 10.95 -3.16
C LYS A 84 -8.05 11.50 -2.30
N LEU A 85 -9.29 11.27 -2.71
CA LEU A 85 -10.48 11.68 -1.94
C LEU A 85 -10.62 10.85 -0.66
N ALA A 86 -10.36 9.54 -0.73
CA ALA A 86 -10.36 8.68 0.45
C ALA A 86 -9.19 9.04 1.40
N GLU A 87 -8.01 9.31 0.85
CA GLU A 87 -6.85 9.78 1.61
C GLU A 87 -7.09 11.11 2.32
N GLU A 88 -7.87 12.02 1.74
CA GLU A 88 -8.21 13.31 2.38
C GLU A 88 -8.93 13.10 3.71
N ILE A 89 -9.83 12.11 3.81
CA ILE A 89 -10.54 11.79 5.06
C ILE A 89 -9.55 11.37 6.14
N PHE A 90 -8.58 10.51 5.80
CA PHE A 90 -7.52 10.11 6.73
C PHE A 90 -6.62 11.30 7.10
N GLY A 91 -6.32 12.18 6.15
CA GLY A 91 -5.61 13.44 6.39
C GLY A 91 -6.34 14.34 7.39
N ARG A 92 -7.66 14.54 7.21
CA ARG A 92 -8.51 15.29 8.15
C ARG A 92 -8.57 14.62 9.53
N GLY A 93 -8.62 13.29 9.59
CA GLY A 93 -8.55 12.55 10.85
C GLY A 93 -7.25 12.80 11.61
N LYS A 94 -6.11 12.87 10.90
CA LYS A 94 -4.81 13.20 11.51
C LYS A 94 -4.74 14.66 11.97
N THR A 95 -5.23 15.61 11.18
CA THR A 95 -5.08 17.05 11.46
C THR A 95 -6.12 17.58 12.43
N VAL A 96 -7.38 17.21 12.25
CA VAL A 96 -8.54 17.72 13.01
C VAL A 96 -9.05 16.69 14.02
N GLY A 97 -9.05 15.41 13.66
CA GLY A 97 -9.59 14.32 14.48
C GLY A 97 -8.70 13.86 15.64
N GLY A 98 -7.62 14.59 15.97
CA GLY A 98 -6.76 14.28 17.11
C GLY A 98 -5.82 13.08 16.92
N LEU A 99 -5.78 12.45 15.74
CA LEU A 99 -4.92 11.28 15.46
C LEU A 99 -3.47 11.65 15.11
N ARG A 100 -3.04 12.89 15.38
CA ARG A 100 -1.69 13.35 15.09
C ARG A 100 -0.62 12.69 15.97
N LYS A 101 -0.95 12.33 17.21
CA LYS A 101 -0.05 11.64 18.15
C LYS A 101 -0.75 10.44 18.75
N THR A 102 -0.09 9.28 18.73
CA THR A 102 -0.54 8.09 19.43
C THR A 102 -0.23 8.20 20.93
N ARG A 103 -0.97 7.49 21.77
CA ARG A 103 -0.73 7.48 23.23
C ARG A 103 0.39 6.50 23.66
N PHE A 104 1.08 5.89 22.70
CA PHE A 104 2.06 4.83 22.94
C PHE A 104 3.48 5.40 22.96
N ILE A 105 4.30 4.89 23.87
CA ILE A 105 5.73 5.21 23.97
C ILE A 105 6.48 4.24 23.04
N GLY A 106 7.37 4.77 22.21
CA GLY A 106 8.19 3.95 21.30
C GLY A 106 9.16 3.04 22.05
N LEU A 107 9.70 2.05 21.34
CA LEU A 107 10.78 1.20 21.89
C LEU A 107 12.04 2.04 22.16
N ALA A 108 12.87 1.58 23.09
CA ALA A 108 14.17 2.20 23.35
C ALA A 108 14.99 2.20 22.04
N LYS A 109 15.68 3.32 21.77
CA LYS A 109 16.64 3.39 20.67
C LYS A 109 17.91 2.67 21.11
N GLU A 110 18.39 1.75 20.27
CA GLU A 110 19.73 1.15 20.37
C GLU A 110 20.81 2.16 20.00
#